data_AF-A0A6N8U210-F1
#
_entry.id   AF-A0A6N8U210-F1
#
_cell.length_a   1.000
_cell.length_b   1.000
_cell.length_c   1.000
_cell.angle_alpha   90.00
_cell.angle_beta   90.00
_cell.angle_gamma   90.00
#
_symmetry.space_group_name_H-M   'P 1'
#
loop_
_entity.id
_entity.type
_entity.pdbx_description
1 polymer ?
#
loop_
_entity_poly.entity_id
_entity_poly.type
_entity_poly.pdbx_seq_one_letter_code
_entity_poly.pdbx_strand_id
1 'polypeptide(L)'
;MLISNAKNLHQLSFMPRLFPVNCYLVEEDDSLTLIDSAMPFCHNKILLTASKIGKPITRLILTHAHSDHVGSLDAMKAALPELSVYISDRDAQLLAGNMTLLPDEPNQPIRGGVPKGIRTRPDILLMEGDRIGSLEVVCSPGHTPGSISLFDLRNGNLVAGDAMQTKGGIAVSGVMKPLFPFPALATWHKELALESAQKLCALNPALLAVGHGKMLEDPKAQMDKAIEEAKQQIK
;
A
#
# COMPACT_ATOMS: atom_id res chain seq x y z
N MET A 1 -15.19 10.93 -2.11
CA MET A 1 -14.69 9.55 -2.04
C MET A 1 -15.38 8.79 -3.15
N LEU A 2 -14.63 8.02 -3.92
CA LEU A 2 -15.14 7.10 -4.93
C LEU A 2 -14.96 5.69 -4.39
N ILE A 3 -15.94 4.80 -4.62
CA ILE A 3 -15.82 3.38 -4.29
C ILE A 3 -15.85 2.61 -5.61
N SER A 4 -14.89 1.70 -5.78
CA SER A 4 -14.85 0.75 -6.90
C SER A 4 -14.72 -0.66 -6.35
N ASN A 5 -15.39 -1.64 -6.94
CA ASN A 5 -15.39 -3.02 -6.45
C ASN A 5 -14.82 -3.94 -7.54
N ALA A 6 -14.01 -4.90 -7.14
CA ALA A 6 -13.52 -5.98 -8.01
C ALA A 6 -13.48 -7.28 -7.20
N LYS A 7 -14.40 -8.21 -7.49
CA LYS A 7 -14.59 -9.44 -6.71
C LYS A 7 -14.83 -9.12 -5.22
N ASN A 8 -13.95 -9.59 -4.33
CA ASN A 8 -13.92 -9.39 -2.88
C ASN A 8 -13.08 -8.17 -2.45
N LEU A 9 -12.63 -7.32 -3.37
CA LEU A 9 -11.79 -6.17 -3.09
C LEU A 9 -12.57 -4.87 -3.33
N HIS A 10 -12.69 -4.06 -2.29
CA HIS A 10 -13.36 -2.75 -2.34
C HIS A 10 -12.32 -1.64 -2.23
N GLN A 11 -12.12 -0.88 -3.30
CA GLN A 11 -11.26 0.29 -3.33
C GLN A 11 -12.01 1.52 -2.82
N LEU A 12 -11.49 2.18 -1.79
CA LEU A 12 -11.98 3.46 -1.29
C LEU A 12 -10.98 4.56 -1.67
N SER A 13 -11.29 5.31 -2.73
CA SER A 13 -10.43 6.41 -3.22
C SER A 13 -10.85 7.74 -2.61
N PHE A 14 -10.01 8.30 -1.76
CA PHE A 14 -10.14 9.65 -1.20
C PHE A 14 -9.48 10.68 -2.12
N MET A 15 -10.02 11.90 -2.15
CA MET A 15 -9.54 13.00 -3.01
C MET A 15 -9.25 12.61 -4.49
N PRO A 16 -10.12 11.82 -5.17
CA PRO A 16 -9.79 11.13 -6.42
C PRO A 16 -9.39 12.04 -7.60
N ARG A 17 -9.79 13.32 -7.55
CA ARG A 17 -9.50 14.31 -8.59
C ARG A 17 -8.16 15.02 -8.40
N LEU A 18 -7.71 15.21 -7.15
CA LEU A 18 -6.52 16.00 -6.83
C LEU A 18 -5.32 15.08 -6.52
N PHE A 19 -5.40 14.38 -5.38
CA PHE A 19 -4.38 13.46 -4.90
C PHE A 19 -5.08 12.17 -4.45
N PRO A 20 -5.33 11.22 -5.39
CA PRO A 20 -6.12 10.03 -5.08
C PRO A 20 -5.36 9.15 -4.09
N VAL A 21 -5.83 9.04 -2.86
CA VAL A 21 -5.28 8.13 -1.86
C VAL A 21 -6.25 6.97 -1.69
N ASN A 22 -5.76 5.76 -1.93
CA ASN A 22 -6.57 4.55 -1.86
C ASN A 22 -6.27 3.81 -0.57
N CYS A 23 -7.34 3.37 0.08
CA CYS A 23 -7.30 2.23 0.99
C CYS A 23 -8.26 1.17 0.48
N TYR A 24 -8.16 -0.04 1.01
CA TYR A 24 -8.93 -1.18 0.52
C TYR A 24 -9.61 -1.94 1.65
N LEU A 25 -10.81 -2.44 1.41
CA LEU A 25 -11.41 -3.49 2.23
C LEU A 25 -11.35 -4.79 1.44
N VAL A 26 -10.64 -5.76 1.98
CA VAL A 26 -10.64 -7.15 1.48
C VAL A 26 -11.70 -7.91 2.25
N GLU A 27 -12.65 -8.46 1.51
CA GLU A 27 -13.70 -9.30 2.07
C GLU A 27 -13.19 -10.72 2.30
N GLU A 28 -13.31 -11.16 3.55
CA GLU A 28 -13.12 -12.53 4.01
C GLU A 28 -14.48 -13.11 4.40
N ASP A 29 -14.55 -14.38 4.78
CA ASP A 29 -15.84 -15.06 5.01
C ASP A 29 -16.70 -14.35 6.06
N ASP A 30 -16.11 -13.97 7.20
CA ASP A 30 -16.80 -13.41 8.37
C ASP A 30 -16.35 -11.98 8.73
N SER A 31 -15.36 -11.44 8.02
CA SER A 31 -14.64 -10.23 8.42
C SER A 31 -14.10 -9.45 7.23
N LEU A 32 -13.63 -8.23 7.51
CA LEU A 32 -12.92 -7.38 6.58
C LEU A 32 -11.49 -7.15 7.07
N THR A 33 -10.56 -7.22 6.12
CA THR A 33 -9.19 -6.73 6.29
C THR A 33 -9.08 -5.38 5.61
N LEU A 34 -8.80 -4.32 6.38
CA LEU A 34 -8.48 -3.00 5.86
C LEU A 34 -7.01 -2.95 5.45
N ILE A 35 -6.70 -2.55 4.22
CA ILE A 35 -5.34 -2.28 3.77
C ILE A 35 -5.19 -0.76 3.61
N ASP A 36 -4.24 -0.21 4.37
CA ASP A 36 -4.04 1.22 4.62
C ASP A 36 -5.27 1.92 5.22
N SER A 37 -5.06 3.10 5.79
CA SER A 37 -6.06 3.89 6.49
C SER A 37 -6.31 5.27 5.87
N ALA A 38 -5.66 5.57 4.74
CA ALA A 38 -5.74 6.86 4.07
C ALA A 38 -5.36 8.04 5.01
N MET A 39 -5.97 9.21 4.83
CA MET A 39 -5.67 10.45 5.58
C MET A 39 -6.48 10.54 6.90
N PRO A 40 -6.12 11.42 7.86
CA PRO A 40 -6.74 11.47 9.21
C PRO A 40 -8.28 11.62 9.28
N PHE A 41 -8.89 12.23 8.26
CA PHE A 41 -10.34 12.46 8.20
C PHE A 41 -11.12 11.30 7.53
N CYS A 42 -10.46 10.19 7.21
CA CYS A 42 -11.05 9.12 6.40
C CYS A 42 -11.80 8.04 7.20
N HIS A 43 -11.41 7.76 8.45
CA HIS A 43 -11.94 6.66 9.27
C HIS A 43 -13.47 6.50 9.24
N ASN A 44 -14.24 7.59 9.42
CA ASN A 44 -15.70 7.53 9.42
C ASN A 44 -16.29 6.96 8.12
N LYS A 45 -15.68 7.28 6.97
CA LYS A 45 -16.14 6.75 5.67
C LYS A 45 -15.72 5.30 5.45
N ILE A 46 -14.58 4.90 6.01
CA ILE A 46 -14.13 3.51 6.01
C ILE A 46 -15.11 2.66 6.81
N LEU A 47 -15.39 3.05 8.06
CA LEU A 47 -16.34 2.38 8.96
C LEU A 47 -17.75 2.31 8.35
N LEU A 48 -18.23 3.42 7.76
CA LEU A 48 -19.52 3.44 7.07
C LEU A 48 -19.56 2.46 5.88
N THR A 49 -18.46 2.32 5.14
CA THR A 49 -18.39 1.38 4.01
C THR A 49 -18.40 -0.07 4.51
N ALA A 50 -17.62 -0.38 5.54
CA ALA A 50 -17.67 -1.69 6.20
C ALA A 50 -19.05 -2.04 6.74
N SER A 51 -19.74 -1.08 7.38
CA SER A 51 -21.11 -1.25 7.85
C SER A 51 -22.09 -1.57 6.71
N LYS A 52 -21.91 -0.98 5.52
CA LYS A 52 -22.73 -1.30 4.33
C LYS A 52 -22.43 -2.68 3.75
N ILE A 53 -21.19 -3.15 3.84
CA ILE A 53 -20.82 -4.53 3.47
C ILE A 53 -21.42 -5.52 4.47
N GLY A 54 -21.62 -5.09 5.73
CA GLY A 54 -22.25 -5.90 6.77
C GLY A 54 -21.28 -6.83 7.49
N LYS A 55 -19.97 -6.57 7.39
CA LYS A 55 -18.90 -7.34 8.05
C LYS A 55 -18.02 -6.44 8.93
N PRO A 56 -17.55 -6.92 10.09
CA PRO A 56 -16.66 -6.16 10.96
C PRO A 56 -15.25 -6.07 10.36
N ILE A 57 -14.58 -4.93 10.54
CA ILE A 57 -13.14 -4.82 10.27
C ILE A 57 -12.40 -5.39 11.47
N THR A 58 -11.67 -6.48 11.28
CA THR A 58 -10.92 -7.15 12.36
C THR A 58 -9.41 -6.98 12.23
N ARG A 59 -8.94 -6.64 11.03
CA ARG A 59 -7.51 -6.50 10.70
C ARG A 59 -7.27 -5.22 9.92
N LEU A 60 -6.18 -4.53 10.22
CA LEU A 60 -5.67 -3.38 9.47
C LEU A 60 -4.20 -3.62 9.13
N ILE A 61 -3.89 -3.76 7.85
CA ILE A 61 -2.52 -3.94 7.35
C ILE A 61 -2.06 -2.64 6.70
N LEU A 62 -0.92 -2.11 7.13
CA LEU A 62 -0.27 -0.95 6.52
C LEU A 62 0.77 -1.42 5.52
N THR A 63 0.69 -0.93 4.29
CA THR A 63 1.67 -1.24 3.23
C THR A 63 3.01 -0.58 3.51
N HIS A 64 3.00 0.64 4.04
CA HIS A 64 4.18 1.40 4.43
C HIS A 64 3.81 2.58 5.36
N ALA A 65 4.82 3.28 5.88
CA ALA A 65 4.67 4.28 6.95
C ALA A 65 4.42 5.73 6.49
N HIS A 66 4.09 5.99 5.22
CA HIS A 66 3.80 7.36 4.78
C HIS A 66 2.44 7.87 5.28
N SER A 67 2.36 9.19 5.46
CA SER A 67 1.29 9.89 6.18
C SER A 67 -0.08 9.72 5.55
N ASP A 68 -0.13 9.58 4.24
CA ASP A 68 -1.35 9.35 3.49
C ASP A 68 -1.81 7.89 3.51
N HIS A 69 -1.02 6.95 4.04
CA HIS A 69 -1.42 5.55 4.23
C HIS A 69 -1.79 5.25 5.68
N VAL A 70 -1.13 5.90 6.64
CA VAL A 70 -1.34 5.64 8.08
C VAL A 70 -2.19 6.73 8.78
N GLY A 71 -2.67 7.72 8.04
CA GLY A 71 -3.26 8.93 8.60
C GLY A 71 -4.47 8.72 9.50
N SER A 72 -5.34 7.74 9.22
CA SER A 72 -6.47 7.40 10.10
C SER A 72 -6.17 6.30 11.11
N LEU A 73 -4.93 5.80 11.22
CA LEU A 73 -4.60 4.64 12.06
C LEU A 73 -5.10 4.79 13.51
N ASP A 74 -4.76 5.91 14.16
CA ASP A 74 -5.16 6.16 15.55
C ASP A 74 -6.68 6.25 15.71
N ALA A 75 -7.37 6.87 14.75
CA ALA A 75 -8.83 6.98 14.78
C ALA A 75 -9.52 5.62 14.55
N MET A 76 -8.94 4.77 13.70
CA MET A 76 -9.42 3.40 13.47
C MET A 76 -9.25 2.55 14.73
N LYS A 77 -8.08 2.56 15.38
CA LYS A 77 -7.84 1.81 16.62
C LYS A 77 -8.68 2.32 17.79
N ALA A 78 -8.94 3.63 17.86
CA ALA A 78 -9.84 4.21 18.87
C ALA A 78 -11.30 3.76 18.65
N ALA A 79 -11.75 3.68 17.40
CA ALA A 79 -13.11 3.25 17.07
C ALA A 79 -13.30 1.73 17.18
N LEU A 80 -12.23 0.96 16.97
CA LEU A 80 -12.21 -0.51 17.01
C LEU A 80 -11.04 -0.96 17.92
N PRO A 81 -11.23 -1.02 19.24
CA PRO A 81 -10.14 -1.34 20.17
C PRO A 81 -9.47 -2.71 19.91
N GLU A 82 -10.26 -3.69 19.49
CA GLU A 82 -9.81 -5.06 19.17
C GLU A 82 -9.19 -5.20 17.77
N LEU A 83 -9.08 -4.10 17.00
CA LEU A 83 -8.52 -4.12 15.65
C LEU A 83 -7.05 -4.50 15.70
N SER A 84 -6.69 -5.63 15.10
CA SER A 84 -5.29 -6.04 14.99
C SER A 84 -4.58 -5.24 13.89
N VAL A 85 -3.49 -4.57 14.25
CA VAL A 85 -2.70 -3.71 13.35
C VAL A 85 -1.43 -4.41 12.93
N TYR A 86 -1.20 -4.47 11.63
CA TYR A 86 -0.06 -5.13 11.00
C TYR A 86 0.73 -4.12 10.15
N ILE A 87 2.05 -4.24 10.15
CA ILE A 87 2.97 -3.51 9.27
C ILE A 87 4.27 -4.33 9.19
N SER A 88 5.12 -4.10 8.20
CA SER A 88 6.45 -4.75 8.20
C SER A 88 7.29 -4.30 9.39
N ASP A 89 8.19 -5.18 9.86
CA ASP A 89 9.15 -4.83 10.92
C ASP A 89 9.90 -3.52 10.60
N ARG A 90 10.34 -3.38 9.35
CA ARG A 90 11.15 -2.25 8.93
C ARG A 90 10.38 -0.93 8.92
N ASP A 91 9.16 -0.92 8.40
CA ASP A 91 8.34 0.29 8.38
C ASP A 91 7.67 0.58 9.74
N ALA A 92 7.56 -0.41 10.63
CA ALA A 92 7.21 -0.14 12.04
C ALA A 92 8.23 0.79 12.71
N GLN A 93 9.52 0.64 12.40
CA GLN A 93 10.57 1.53 12.91
C GLN A 93 10.41 2.95 12.35
N LEU A 94 10.06 3.08 11.06
CA LEU A 94 9.76 4.39 10.46
C LEU A 94 8.55 5.03 11.14
N LEU A 95 7.47 4.28 11.30
CA LEU A 95 6.25 4.73 11.97
C LEU A 95 6.52 5.21 13.41
N ALA A 96 7.48 4.57 14.10
CA ALA A 96 7.97 4.98 15.42
C ALA A 96 8.90 6.21 15.40
N GLY A 97 9.20 6.76 14.22
CA GLY A 97 10.03 7.94 14.01
C GLY A 97 11.52 7.67 13.80
N ASN A 98 11.95 6.40 13.71
CA ASN A 98 13.34 6.05 13.45
C ASN A 98 13.62 6.04 11.94
N MET A 99 14.10 7.18 11.42
CA MET A 99 14.47 7.36 10.00
C MET A 99 15.92 6.92 9.68
N THR A 100 16.61 6.28 10.63
CA THR A 100 17.99 5.83 10.43
C THR A 100 18.01 4.64 9.47
N LEU A 101 18.96 4.64 8.53
CA LEU A 101 19.20 3.49 7.65
C LEU A 101 19.83 2.35 8.43
N LEU A 102 19.42 1.12 8.11
CA LEU A 102 20.08 -0.09 8.62
C LEU A 102 21.40 -0.34 7.87
N PRO A 103 22.37 -1.09 8.45
CA PRO A 103 23.69 -1.29 7.83
C PRO A 103 23.67 -1.94 6.44
N ASP A 104 22.66 -2.75 6.14
CA ASP A 104 22.45 -3.48 4.89
C ASP A 104 21.58 -2.70 3.88
N GLU A 105 21.09 -1.53 4.26
CA GLU A 105 20.29 -0.68 3.39
C GLU A 105 21.15 0.21 2.49
N PRO A 106 20.74 0.46 1.24
CA PRO A 106 21.38 1.46 0.40
C PRO A 106 21.53 2.81 1.10
N ASN A 107 22.71 3.42 0.94
CA ASN A 107 23.07 4.69 1.56
C ASN A 107 22.42 5.89 0.83
N GLN A 108 21.09 5.95 0.83
CA GLN A 108 20.28 7.04 0.31
C GLN A 108 19.27 7.50 1.36
N PRO A 109 18.98 8.80 1.49
CA PRO A 109 18.04 9.28 2.50
C PRO A 109 16.64 8.75 2.24
N ILE A 110 15.99 8.21 3.27
CA ILE A 110 14.57 7.83 3.23
C ILE A 110 13.73 9.06 2.90
N ARG A 111 12.86 8.92 1.90
CA ARG A 111 12.02 10.00 1.38
C ARG A 111 10.56 9.82 1.76
N GLY A 112 9.75 10.83 1.44
CA GLY A 112 8.33 10.90 1.77
C GLY A 112 8.07 11.36 3.21
N GLY A 113 6.80 11.63 3.48
CA GLY A 113 6.36 12.14 4.78
C GLY A 113 5.94 11.03 5.70
N VAL A 114 6.75 10.69 6.70
CA VAL A 114 6.34 9.80 7.81
C VAL A 114 5.73 10.65 8.93
N PRO A 115 4.51 10.35 9.40
CA PRO A 115 3.82 11.21 10.35
C PRO A 115 4.47 11.17 11.72
N LYS A 116 4.47 12.31 12.40
CA LYS A 116 4.90 12.42 13.80
C LYS A 116 3.69 12.27 14.71
N GLY A 117 3.85 11.52 15.79
CA GLY A 117 2.85 11.45 16.86
C GLY A 117 1.72 10.43 16.65
N ILE A 118 1.92 9.44 15.77
CA ILE A 118 1.09 8.22 15.77
C ILE A 118 1.23 7.53 17.13
N ARG A 119 0.10 7.28 17.78
CA ARG A 119 0.06 6.66 19.12
C ARG A 119 -0.09 5.16 19.06
N THR A 120 -0.77 4.67 18.03
CA THR A 120 -1.02 3.25 17.81
C THR A 120 0.28 2.54 17.48
N ARG A 121 0.60 1.52 18.29
CA ARG A 121 1.69 0.59 17.98
C ARG A 121 1.11 -0.58 17.19
N PRO A 122 1.79 -1.04 16.14
CA PRO A 122 1.42 -2.28 15.47
C PRO A 122 1.43 -3.45 16.45
N ASP A 123 0.46 -4.33 16.33
CA ASP A 123 0.31 -5.52 17.16
C ASP A 123 1.16 -6.68 16.60
N ILE A 124 1.32 -6.75 15.27
CA ILE A 124 2.09 -7.79 14.57
C ILE A 124 3.02 -7.15 13.54
N LEU A 125 4.27 -7.64 13.51
CA LEU A 125 5.29 -7.26 12.54
C LEU A 125 5.38 -8.32 11.44
N LEU A 126 5.34 -7.88 10.18
CA LEU A 126 5.27 -8.73 9.00
C LEU A 126 6.62 -8.90 8.30
N MET A 127 6.82 -10.09 7.75
CA MET A 127 7.96 -10.52 6.95
C MET A 127 7.49 -11.12 5.61
N GLU A 128 8.42 -11.34 4.67
CA GLU A 128 8.13 -12.01 3.39
C GLU A 128 7.46 -13.36 3.62
N GLY A 129 6.37 -13.63 2.90
CA GLY A 129 5.66 -14.92 2.94
C GLY A 129 4.72 -15.11 4.13
N ASP A 130 4.69 -14.16 5.08
CA ASP A 130 3.68 -14.18 6.14
C ASP A 130 2.27 -14.12 5.58
N ARG A 131 1.31 -14.73 6.30
CA ARG A 131 -0.09 -14.81 5.86
C ARG A 131 -1.06 -14.19 6.86
N ILE A 132 -1.96 -13.37 6.34
CA ILE A 132 -3.01 -12.69 7.10
C ILE A 132 -4.35 -12.95 6.41
N GLY A 133 -5.11 -13.92 6.94
CA GLY A 133 -6.29 -14.42 6.23
C GLY A 133 -5.88 -15.05 4.90
N SER A 134 -6.46 -14.56 3.81
CA SER A 134 -6.13 -14.98 2.43
C SER A 134 -4.89 -14.31 1.82
N LEU A 135 -4.38 -13.25 2.47
CA LEU A 135 -3.33 -12.40 1.92
C LEU A 135 -1.96 -12.94 2.30
N GLU A 136 -1.10 -13.11 1.30
CA GLU A 136 0.32 -13.38 1.48
C GLU A 136 1.13 -12.09 1.31
N VAL A 137 2.08 -11.88 2.21
CA VAL A 137 2.96 -10.71 2.22
C VAL A 137 4.09 -10.90 1.21
N VAL A 138 4.27 -9.90 0.37
CA VAL A 138 5.37 -9.82 -0.59
C VAL A 138 6.12 -8.52 -0.32
N CYS A 139 7.32 -8.60 0.27
CA CYS A 139 8.13 -7.42 0.52
C CYS A 139 8.46 -6.74 -0.81
N SER A 140 8.28 -5.43 -0.86
CA SER A 140 8.46 -4.64 -2.06
C SER A 140 9.23 -3.35 -1.73
N PRO A 141 10.47 -3.46 -1.21
CA PRO A 141 11.27 -2.30 -0.83
C PRO A 141 11.56 -1.41 -2.04
N GLY A 142 11.73 -0.12 -1.77
CA GLY A 142 12.13 0.87 -2.78
C GLY A 142 11.38 2.19 -2.62
N HIS A 143 10.06 2.14 -2.43
CA HIS A 143 9.30 3.33 -2.05
C HIS A 143 9.67 3.77 -0.62
N THR A 144 9.46 2.87 0.34
CA THR A 144 10.13 2.85 1.65
C THR A 144 10.98 1.58 1.78
N PRO A 145 11.91 1.50 2.74
CA PRO A 145 12.66 0.28 2.98
C PRO A 145 11.83 -0.92 3.42
N GLY A 146 10.75 -0.70 4.18
CA GLY A 146 9.84 -1.73 4.65
C GLY A 146 8.53 -1.83 3.88
N SER A 147 8.44 -1.24 2.68
CA SER A 147 7.22 -1.33 1.87
C SER A 147 6.87 -2.79 1.59
N ILE A 148 5.60 -3.15 1.78
CA ILE A 148 5.05 -4.47 1.44
C ILE A 148 3.88 -4.35 0.48
N SER A 149 3.72 -5.40 -0.32
CA SER A 149 2.55 -5.67 -1.14
C SER A 149 1.82 -6.90 -0.60
N LEU A 150 0.53 -7.03 -0.94
CA LEU A 150 -0.33 -8.10 -0.45
C LEU A 150 -0.99 -8.82 -1.62
N PHE A 151 -0.74 -10.13 -1.73
CA PHE A 151 -1.27 -10.97 -2.79
C PHE A 151 -2.38 -11.88 -2.25
N ASP A 152 -3.58 -11.78 -2.79
CA ASP A 152 -4.72 -12.63 -2.41
C ASP A 152 -4.63 -13.96 -3.16
N LEU A 153 -4.29 -15.02 -2.43
CA LEU A 153 -4.09 -16.37 -2.98
C LEU A 153 -5.36 -16.99 -3.57
N ARG A 154 -6.54 -16.46 -3.24
CA ARG A 154 -7.81 -17.01 -3.72
C ARG A 154 -8.10 -16.64 -5.17
N ASN A 155 -7.65 -15.47 -5.61
CA ASN A 155 -8.10 -14.89 -6.87
C ASN A 155 -7.02 -14.13 -7.65
N GLY A 156 -5.80 -14.06 -7.13
CA GLY A 156 -4.66 -13.41 -7.78
C GLY A 156 -4.72 -11.89 -7.78
N ASN A 157 -5.54 -11.27 -6.91
CA ASN A 157 -5.52 -9.83 -6.74
C ASN A 157 -4.24 -9.41 -6.00
N LEU A 158 -3.59 -8.35 -6.48
CA LEU A 158 -2.40 -7.77 -5.86
C LEU A 158 -2.68 -6.34 -5.41
N VAL A 159 -2.53 -6.06 -4.12
CA VAL A 159 -2.47 -4.69 -3.58
C VAL A 159 -1.00 -4.31 -3.41
N ALA A 160 -0.50 -3.49 -4.33
CA ALA A 160 0.92 -3.16 -4.45
C ALA A 160 1.38 -1.97 -3.59
N GLY A 161 0.46 -1.34 -2.84
CA GLY A 161 0.72 -0.05 -2.19
C GLY A 161 1.31 0.95 -3.18
N ASP A 162 2.44 1.54 -2.82
CA ASP A 162 3.16 2.53 -3.63
C ASP A 162 4.38 1.96 -4.38
N ALA A 163 4.49 0.63 -4.47
CA ALA A 163 5.46 -0.01 -5.37
C ALA A 163 5.13 0.31 -6.85
N MET A 164 3.86 0.54 -7.16
CA MET A 164 3.39 1.03 -8.46
C MET A 164 2.25 2.05 -8.29
N GLN A 165 2.07 2.93 -9.27
CA GLN A 165 0.92 3.83 -9.38
C GLN A 165 0.18 3.61 -10.70
N THR A 166 -1.08 4.06 -10.78
CA THR A 166 -1.83 4.13 -12.05
C THR A 166 -2.40 5.53 -12.32
N LYS A 167 -2.34 6.43 -11.33
CA LYS A 167 -2.70 7.84 -11.52
C LYS A 167 -1.67 8.53 -12.43
N GLY A 168 -2.16 9.23 -13.45
CA GLY A 168 -1.30 9.90 -14.43
C GLY A 168 -0.59 8.93 -15.40
N GLY A 169 -0.97 7.66 -15.40
CA GLY A 169 -0.33 6.57 -16.13
C GLY A 169 0.25 5.52 -15.19
N ILE A 170 0.42 4.29 -15.68
CA ILE A 170 1.08 3.24 -14.90
C ILE A 170 2.57 3.55 -14.77
N ALA A 171 3.11 3.42 -13.56
CA ALA A 171 4.53 3.63 -13.29
C ALA A 171 4.99 2.75 -12.12
N VAL A 172 6.26 2.34 -12.17
CA VAL A 172 6.97 1.84 -10.99
C VAL A 172 7.32 3.02 -10.08
N SER A 173 7.36 2.80 -8.76
CA SER A 173 7.87 3.80 -7.83
C SER A 173 9.23 4.34 -8.27
N GLY A 174 9.42 5.65 -8.20
CA GLY A 174 10.65 6.33 -8.64
C GLY A 174 10.64 6.81 -10.10
N VAL A 175 9.67 6.36 -10.90
CA VAL A 175 9.46 6.83 -12.29
C VAL A 175 8.55 8.04 -12.32
N MET A 176 9.07 9.16 -12.86
CA MET A 176 8.32 10.41 -12.90
C MET A 176 7.17 10.37 -13.91
N LYS A 177 5.94 10.62 -13.44
CA LYS A 177 4.78 10.91 -14.30
C LYS A 177 4.39 12.39 -14.18
N PRO A 178 4.41 13.18 -15.27
CA PRO A 178 4.14 14.63 -15.19
C PRO A 178 2.78 14.99 -14.57
N LEU A 179 1.76 14.17 -14.81
CA LEU A 179 0.41 14.38 -14.27
C LEU A 179 0.27 13.96 -12.80
N PHE A 180 1.22 13.20 -12.26
CA PHE A 180 1.23 12.73 -10.88
C PHE A 180 2.63 12.29 -10.43
N PRO A 181 3.53 13.23 -10.11
CA PRO A 181 4.95 12.93 -9.85
C PRO A 181 5.25 12.50 -8.40
N PHE A 182 4.27 12.58 -7.50
CA PHE A 182 4.51 12.50 -6.06
C PHE A 182 5.11 11.18 -5.58
N PRO A 183 4.65 9.98 -6.03
CA PRO A 183 5.26 8.73 -5.58
C PRO A 183 6.74 8.64 -5.95
N ALA A 184 7.12 9.12 -7.14
CA ALA A 184 8.51 9.17 -7.58
C ALA A 184 9.38 10.11 -6.74
N LEU A 185 8.85 11.25 -6.29
CA LEU A 185 9.56 12.18 -5.41
C LEU A 185 9.74 11.61 -3.99
N ALA A 186 8.80 10.78 -3.54
CA ALA A 186 8.80 10.12 -2.24
C ALA A 186 9.54 8.78 -2.21
N THR A 187 10.01 8.28 -3.36
CA THR A 187 10.71 7.00 -3.47
C THR A 187 12.10 7.08 -2.85
N TRP A 188 12.41 6.14 -1.96
CA TRP A 188 13.71 6.02 -1.31
C TRP A 188 14.81 5.51 -2.26
N HIS A 189 14.57 4.42 -2.99
CA HIS A 189 15.57 3.77 -3.83
C HIS A 189 14.96 3.18 -5.11
N LYS A 190 15.40 3.67 -6.27
CA LYS A 190 14.77 3.35 -7.56
C LYS A 190 15.08 1.94 -8.06
N GLU A 191 16.30 1.46 -7.84
CA GLU A 191 16.75 0.13 -8.26
C GLU A 191 15.99 -0.97 -7.52
N LEU A 192 15.91 -0.87 -6.18
CA LEU A 192 15.06 -1.75 -5.38
C LEU A 192 13.57 -1.64 -5.75
N ALA A 193 13.07 -0.44 -6.04
CA ALA A 193 11.69 -0.27 -6.51
C ALA A 193 11.44 -1.00 -7.84
N LEU A 194 12.40 -0.98 -8.76
CA LEU A 194 12.36 -1.74 -10.01
C LEU A 194 12.39 -3.25 -9.75
N GLU A 195 13.31 -3.74 -8.92
CA GLU A 195 13.39 -5.16 -8.56
C GLU A 195 12.08 -5.65 -7.92
N SER A 196 11.51 -4.86 -7.01
CA SER A 196 10.21 -5.10 -6.41
C SER A 196 9.10 -5.17 -7.46
N ALA A 197 9.03 -4.20 -8.38
CA ALA A 197 8.03 -4.23 -9.44
C ALA A 197 8.18 -5.46 -10.36
N GLN A 198 9.40 -5.89 -10.66
CA GLN A 198 9.66 -7.11 -11.40
C GLN A 198 9.17 -8.35 -10.65
N LYS A 199 9.45 -8.45 -9.33
CA LYS A 199 8.95 -9.52 -8.48
C LYS A 199 7.42 -9.57 -8.48
N LEU A 200 6.77 -8.42 -8.30
CA LEU A 200 5.31 -8.30 -8.29
C LEU A 200 4.68 -8.66 -9.65
N CYS A 201 5.30 -8.26 -10.76
CA CYS A 201 4.84 -8.62 -12.10
C CYS A 201 4.95 -10.14 -12.36
N ALA A 202 5.99 -10.79 -11.81
CA ALA A 202 6.21 -12.23 -11.96
C ALA A 202 5.14 -13.08 -11.25
N LEU A 203 4.41 -12.53 -10.28
CA LEU A 203 3.24 -13.19 -9.66
C LEU A 203 2.06 -13.34 -10.62
N ASN A 204 2.10 -12.69 -11.79
CA ASN A 204 1.03 -12.68 -12.80
C ASN A 204 -0.34 -12.34 -12.20
N PRO A 205 -0.49 -11.16 -11.55
CA PRO A 205 -1.72 -10.81 -10.86
C PRO A 205 -2.88 -10.68 -11.85
N ALA A 206 -4.06 -11.14 -11.44
CA ALA A 206 -5.30 -10.97 -12.20
C ALA A 206 -5.86 -9.55 -12.09
N LEU A 207 -5.50 -8.84 -11.01
CA LEU A 207 -5.90 -7.47 -10.75
C LEU A 207 -4.75 -6.76 -10.01
N LEU A 208 -4.39 -5.56 -10.46
CA LEU A 208 -3.46 -4.68 -9.77
C LEU A 208 -4.23 -3.54 -9.08
N ALA A 209 -4.09 -3.46 -7.78
CA ALA A 209 -4.51 -2.36 -6.91
C ALA A 209 -3.28 -1.59 -6.40
N VAL A 210 -3.40 -0.27 -6.28
CA VAL A 210 -2.28 0.65 -6.01
C VAL A 210 -2.70 1.75 -5.04
N GLY A 211 -1.76 2.35 -4.32
CA GLY A 211 -2.04 3.48 -3.41
C GLY A 211 -2.61 4.70 -4.14
N HIS A 212 -2.22 4.91 -5.40
CA HIS A 212 -2.65 6.06 -6.20
C HIS A 212 -3.15 5.70 -7.60
N GLY A 213 -4.46 5.84 -7.81
CA GLY A 213 -5.10 5.65 -9.12
C GLY A 213 -6.24 4.63 -9.10
N LYS A 214 -6.56 4.05 -10.25
CA LYS A 214 -7.61 3.02 -10.40
C LYS A 214 -7.01 1.62 -10.34
N MET A 215 -7.79 0.64 -9.91
CA MET A 215 -7.44 -0.77 -10.12
C MET A 215 -7.38 -1.08 -11.62
N LEU A 216 -6.52 -2.04 -11.99
CA LEU A 216 -6.35 -2.52 -13.36
C LEU A 216 -6.53 -4.03 -13.41
N GLU A 217 -7.50 -4.50 -14.21
CA GLU A 217 -7.66 -5.92 -14.53
C GLU A 217 -6.65 -6.34 -15.61
N ASP A 218 -6.24 -7.61 -15.56
CA ASP A 218 -5.26 -8.21 -16.48
C ASP A 218 -4.04 -7.28 -16.74
N PRO A 219 -3.34 -6.82 -15.68
CA PRO A 219 -2.38 -5.72 -15.74
C PRO A 219 -1.04 -6.08 -16.39
N LYS A 220 -0.83 -7.33 -16.85
CA LYS A 220 0.50 -7.85 -17.22
C LYS A 220 1.24 -6.97 -18.24
N ALA A 221 0.58 -6.65 -19.35
CA ALA A 221 1.19 -5.84 -20.41
C ALA A 221 1.52 -4.41 -19.95
N GLN A 222 0.65 -3.84 -19.10
CA GLN A 222 0.82 -2.52 -18.52
C GLN A 222 1.99 -2.52 -17.53
N MET A 223 2.11 -3.55 -16.68
CA MET A 223 3.21 -3.70 -15.72
C MET A 223 4.54 -3.88 -16.44
N ASP A 224 4.61 -4.73 -17.47
CA ASP A 224 5.82 -4.92 -18.28
C ASP A 224 6.29 -3.62 -18.92
N LYS A 225 5.35 -2.83 -19.46
CA LYS A 225 5.66 -1.51 -20.02
C LYS A 225 6.22 -0.56 -18.97
N ALA A 226 5.63 -0.52 -17.78
CA ALA A 226 6.09 0.35 -16.69
C ALA A 226 7.49 -0.05 -16.18
N ILE A 227 7.76 -1.36 -16.11
CA ILE A 227 9.07 -1.91 -15.73
C ILE A 227 10.12 -1.55 -16.78
N GLU A 228 9.80 -1.65 -18.07
CA GLU A 228 10.74 -1.30 -19.13
C GLU A 228 11.04 0.21 -19.14
N GLU A 229 10.03 1.05 -18.92
CA GLU A 229 10.23 2.49 -18.73
C GLU A 229 11.13 2.80 -17.52
N ALA A 230 10.94 2.09 -16.39
CA ALA A 230 11.76 2.25 -15.20
C ALA A 230 13.24 1.88 -15.47
N LYS A 231 13.50 0.77 -16.16
CA LYS A 231 14.86 0.37 -16.56
C LYS A 231 15.58 1.42 -17.40
N GLN A 232 14.84 2.13 -18.27
CA GLN A 232 15.42 3.17 -19.12
C GLN A 232 15.82 4.43 -18.34
N GLN A 233 15.17 4.71 -17.20
CA GLN A 233 15.44 5.89 -16.37
C GLN A 233 16.49 5.66 -15.27
N ILE A 234 16.84 4.40 -15.00
CA ILE A 234 17.85 4.00 -14.01
C ILE A 234 19.24 3.83 -14.67
N LYS A 235 19.31 3.73 -16.00
CA LYS A 235 20.56 3.83 -16.77
C LYS A 235 21.05 5.28 -16.85
#